data_AF-A0A925TDZ2-F1
#
_entry.id   AF-A0A925TDZ2-F1
#
_cell.length_a   1.000
_cell.length_b   1.000
_cell.length_c   1.000
_cell.angle_alpha   90.00
_cell.angle_beta   90.00
_cell.angle_gamma   90.00
#
_symmetry.space_group_name_H-M   'P 1'
#
loop_
_entity.id
_entity.type
_entity.pdbx_description
1 polymer ?
#
loop_
_entity_poly.entity_id
_entity_poly.type
_entity_poly.pdbx_seq_one_letter_code
_entity_poly.pdbx_strand_id
1 'polypeptide(L)' 'LIGSGADALTRISMVGNDMALDPGIGTCGKQGQGVPVGVGQPTLRIDRLTVGGTAA' A
#
# COMPACT_ATOMS: atom_id res chain seq x y z
N LEU A 1 -6.72 -7.67 0.37
CA LEU A 1 -6.63 -7.03 1.71
C LEU A 1 -7.68 -5.93 1.77
N ILE A 2 -8.32 -5.69 2.91
CA ILE A 2 -9.30 -4.59 3.07
C ILE A 2 -9.21 -3.93 4.44
N GLY A 3 -9.46 -2.63 4.49
CA GLY A 3 -9.48 -1.81 5.71
C GLY A 3 -9.79 -0.34 5.40
N SER A 4 -10.09 0.45 6.44
CA SER A 4 -10.18 1.91 6.33
C SER A 4 -8.77 2.51 6.23
N GLY A 5 -8.52 3.37 5.23
CA GLY A 5 -7.19 3.92 4.98
C GLY A 5 -6.62 4.69 6.17
N ALA A 6 -7.40 5.62 6.75
CA ALA A 6 -6.94 6.43 7.88
C ALA A 6 -6.59 5.58 9.11
N ASP A 7 -7.38 4.54 9.38
CA ASP A 7 -7.20 3.63 10.51
C ASP A 7 -6.10 2.57 10.23
N ALA A 8 -5.86 2.18 8.98
CA ALA A 8 -4.73 1.34 8.63
C ALA A 8 -3.39 2.05 8.87
N LEU A 9 -3.32 3.36 8.57
CA LEU A 9 -2.10 4.16 8.77
C LEU A 9 -1.73 4.30 10.26
N THR A 10 -2.71 4.40 11.16
CA THR A 10 -2.44 4.46 12.61
C THR A 10 -1.95 3.13 13.19
N ARG A 11 -2.02 2.02 12.42
CA ARG A 11 -1.61 0.67 12.82
C ARG A 11 -0.26 0.25 12.28
N ILE A 12 0.45 1.18 11.62
CA ILE A 12 1.85 0.95 11.23
C ILE A 12 2.70 1.01 12.50
N SER A 13 3.29 -0.13 12.89
CA SER A 13 4.06 -0.25 14.13
C SER A 13 5.57 -0.27 13.92
N MET A 14 6.03 -0.55 12.70
CA MET A 14 7.44 -0.50 12.33
C MET A 14 7.62 0.01 10.90
N VAL A 15 8.71 0.75 10.70
CA VAL A 15 9.14 1.32 9.42
C VAL A 15 10.60 0.94 9.19
N GLY A 16 10.87 0.29 8.06
CA GLY A 16 12.21 -0.10 7.64
C GLY A 16 13.06 1.07 7.15
N ASN A 17 14.35 0.84 6.97
CA ASN A 17 15.33 1.81 6.48
C ASN A 17 15.70 1.60 4.99
N ASP A 18 14.87 0.86 4.27
CA ASP A 18 15.08 0.31 2.92
C ASP A 18 14.12 0.96 1.90
N MET A 19 14.05 2.28 1.90
CA MET A 19 13.15 3.03 1.01
C MET A 19 13.48 2.76 -0.46
N ALA A 20 12.46 2.44 -1.25
CA ALA A 20 12.54 2.33 -2.70
C ALA A 20 11.29 2.91 -3.40
N LEU A 21 11.49 3.36 -4.64
CA LEU A 21 10.42 3.69 -5.57
C LEU A 21 10.17 2.51 -6.51
N ASP A 22 8.97 2.44 -7.09
CA ASP A 22 8.67 1.48 -8.16
C ASP A 22 9.55 1.74 -9.41
N PRO A 23 9.72 0.76 -10.32
CA PRO A 23 10.57 0.91 -11.51
C PRO A 23 9.98 1.81 -12.61
N GLY A 24 8.93 2.59 -12.31
CA GLY A 24 8.30 3.54 -13.23
C GLY A 24 7.20 2.92 -14.10
N ILE A 25 6.45 1.95 -13.55
CA ILE A 25 5.39 1.23 -14.29
C ILE A 25 3.97 1.62 -13.85
N GLY A 26 3.83 2.44 -12.81
CA GLY A 26 2.54 2.82 -12.24
C GLY A 26 1.68 3.67 -13.17
N THR A 27 0.38 3.39 -13.20
CA THR A 27 -0.64 4.25 -13.84
C THR A 27 -1.78 4.50 -12.85
N CYS A 28 -2.10 5.78 -12.61
CA CYS A 28 -3.23 6.19 -11.79
C CYS A 28 -4.46 6.40 -12.67
N GLY A 29 -5.57 5.76 -12.30
CA GLY A 29 -6.87 5.91 -12.96
C GLY A 29 -7.81 6.81 -12.15
N LYS A 30 -8.35 7.86 -12.76
CA LYS A 30 -9.40 8.70 -12.15
C LYS A 30 -10.37 9.22 -13.20
N GLN A 31 -11.67 9.00 -13.01
CA GLN A 31 -12.71 9.47 -13.94
C GLN A 31 -12.44 9.07 -15.40
N GLY A 32 -11.99 7.84 -15.63
CA GLY A 32 -11.66 7.32 -16.97
C GLY A 32 -10.32 7.79 -17.55
N GLN A 33 -9.58 8.67 -16.87
CA GLN A 33 -8.24 9.10 -17.30
C GLN A 33 -7.17 8.23 -16.65
N GLY A 34 -6.18 7.81 -17.44
CA GLY A 34 -4.96 7.14 -16.97
C GLY A 34 -3.76 8.07 -17.08
N VAL A 35 -2.99 8.22 -16.00
CA VAL A 35 -1.77 9.05 -15.97
C VAL A 35 -0.62 8.25 -15.37
N PRO A 36 0.60 8.27 -15.96
CA PRO A 36 1.77 7.66 -15.36
C PRO A 36 2.08 8.27 -13.99
N VAL A 37 2.29 7.44 -12.98
CA VAL A 37 2.63 7.86 -11.61
C VAL A 37 3.67 6.95 -10.99
N GLY A 38 4.38 7.46 -9.98
CA GLY A 38 5.25 6.65 -9.12
C GLY A 38 4.61 6.37 -7.75
N VAL A 39 5.00 5.27 -7.13
CA VAL A 39 4.72 4.94 -5.72
C VAL A 39 6.02 4.52 -5.03
N GLY A 40 6.05 4.57 -3.69
CA GLY A 40 7.19 4.11 -2.94
C GLY A 40 6.94 4.01 -1.45
N GLN A 41 7.68 3.11 -0.81
CA GLN A 41 7.69 2.90 0.63
C GLN A 41 8.94 2.11 1.02
N PRO A 42 9.40 2.20 2.28
CA PRO A 42 10.27 1.16 2.84
C PRO A 42 9.43 -0.09 3.16
N THR A 43 10.08 -1.10 3.73
CA THR A 43 9.35 -2.19 4.39
C THR A 43 8.53 -1.64 5.57
N LEU A 44 7.27 -2.07 5.71
CA LEU A 44 6.36 -1.63 6.79
C LEU A 44 5.72 -2.84 7.47
N ARG A 45 5.49 -2.73 8.79
CA ARG A 45 4.60 -3.65 9.52
C ARG A 45 3.30 -2.96 9.87
N ILE A 46 2.19 -3.54 9.41
CA ILE A 46 0.84 -3.16 9.84
C ILE A 46 0.35 -4.24 10.79
N ASP A 47 0.10 -3.89 12.06
CA ASP A 47 -0.22 -4.88 13.08
C ASP A 47 -1.54 -5.60 12.84
N ARG A 48 -2.47 -4.98 12.10
CA ARG A 48 -3.79 -5.57 11.82
C ARG A 48 -4.43 -5.04 10.55
N LEU A 49 -4.64 -5.95 9.61
CA LEU A 49 -5.34 -5.74 8.35
C LEU A 49 -6.09 -7.01 7.96
N THR A 50 -7.29 -6.88 7.40
CA THR A 50 -8.11 -8.04 7.04
C THR A 50 -7.56 -8.72 5.77
N VAL A 51 -7.33 -10.03 5.87
CA VAL A 51 -6.92 -10.89 4.75
C VAL A 51 -8.11 -11.76 4.34
N GLY A 52 -8.61 -11.56 3.12
CA GLY A 52 -9.72 -12.35 2.56
C GLY A 52 -9.25 -13.69 1.98
N GLY A 53 -8.61 -14.52 2.81
CA GLY A 53 -8.16 -15.86 2.41
C GLY A 53 -9.29 -16.89 2.40
N THR A 54 -9.03 -18.06 1.80
CA THR A 54 -9.98 -19.19 1.71
C THR A 54 -9.50 -20.45 2.44
N ALA A 55 -8.36 -20.37 3.12
CA ALA A 55 -7.86 -21.47 3.95
C ALA A 55 -8.83 -21.71 5.12
N ALA A 56 -9.17 -22.98 5.36
CA ALA A 56 -9.98 -23.44 6.48
C ALA A 56 -9.16 -23.54 7.76
#